data_AF-A0A9E3NVJ5-F1
#
_entry.id   AF-A0A9E3NVJ5-F1
#
_cell.length_a   1.000
_cell.length_b   1.000
_cell.length_c   1.000
_cell.angle_alpha   90.00
_cell.angle_beta   90.00
_cell.angle_gamma   90.00
#
_symmetry.space_group_name_H-M   'P 1'
#
loop_
_entity.id
_entity.type
_entity.pdbx_description
1 polymer ?
#
loop_
_entity_poly.entity_id
_entity_poly.type
_entity_poly.pdbx_seq_one_letter_code
_entity_poly.pdbx_strand_id
1 'polypeptide(L)'
;MRVALAAGIAIGVSLTGCAVGWPYSYAGQQHTMTKENSDYHAKAIADVRTRYGDPNAQDDAAKLKRACELLQRYAAKAPDPGSFTPARELLDHDARATCEKARRRDHEEKAQAANERWQAEAEQERQAARVKEEARQRQHEARRQEDERQRLTSALERASRTAEICDATEAARSARKRRQAILDQSPGALVRKQCTPRMETRTVKAECKDANGFTRPCTKTVAGSDVAGYTCPKNVDPEVVQLGLYQLDLLDAYPYPEDRKIAVRDVECEPARARVKELREKLGVTSATAEVAP
;
A
#
# COMPACT_ATOMS: atom_id res chain seq x y z
N MET A 1 -42.80 22.10 -63.38
CA MET A 1 -43.86 23.14 -63.39
C MET A 1 -43.49 24.19 -62.36
N ARG A 2 -43.10 25.39 -62.79
CA ARG A 2 -42.80 26.54 -61.91
C ARG A 2 -43.92 27.56 -62.13
N VAL A 3 -44.72 27.83 -61.10
CA VAL A 3 -45.71 28.90 -61.09
C VAL A 3 -44.97 30.17 -60.66
N ALA A 4 -44.77 31.09 -61.61
CA ALA A 4 -44.25 32.42 -61.34
C ALA A 4 -45.44 33.34 -60.98
N LEU A 5 -45.49 33.77 -59.73
CA LEU A 5 -46.42 34.80 -59.27
C LEU A 5 -45.75 36.17 -59.50
N ALA A 6 -46.15 36.84 -60.57
CA ALA A 6 -45.81 38.23 -60.85
C ALA A 6 -46.75 39.14 -60.02
N ALA A 7 -46.23 39.74 -58.96
CA ALA A 7 -46.90 40.83 -58.27
C ALA A 7 -46.60 42.15 -59.01
N GLY A 8 -47.58 42.63 -59.77
CA GLY A 8 -47.54 43.96 -60.37
C GLY A 8 -47.69 45.04 -59.31
N ILE A 9 -46.65 45.88 -59.16
CA ILE A 9 -46.69 47.10 -58.35
C ILE A 9 -47.30 48.20 -59.23
N ALA A 10 -48.57 48.53 -58.99
CA ALA A 10 -49.20 49.71 -59.57
C ALA A 10 -48.76 50.96 -58.77
N ILE A 11 -47.99 51.85 -59.42
CA ILE A 11 -47.59 53.14 -58.85
C ILE A 11 -48.64 54.17 -59.27
N GLY A 12 -49.57 54.48 -58.37
CA GLY A 12 -50.47 55.62 -58.51
C GLY A 12 -49.79 56.89 -57.97
N VAL A 13 -49.53 57.87 -58.84
CA VAL A 13 -48.98 59.18 -58.48
C VAL A 13 -50.13 60.19 -58.36
N SER A 14 -50.54 60.50 -57.14
CA SER A 14 -51.41 61.65 -56.85
C SER A 14 -50.57 62.86 -56.45
N LEU A 15 -50.66 63.92 -57.25
CA LEU A 15 -49.98 65.19 -57.05
C LEU A 15 -50.71 66.04 -56.00
N THR A 16 -50.31 65.89 -54.73
CA THR A 16 -50.56 66.86 -53.66
C THR A 16 -49.30 66.97 -52.81
N GLY A 17 -48.57 68.09 -52.95
CA GLY A 17 -47.42 68.48 -52.11
C GLY A 17 -46.25 67.49 -52.10
N CYS A 18 -45.23 67.73 -52.93
CA CYS A 18 -44.04 66.87 -53.09
C CYS A 18 -43.17 66.79 -51.81
N ALA A 19 -43.58 66.01 -50.83
CA ALA A 19 -42.69 65.51 -49.79
C ALA A 19 -41.86 64.36 -50.40
N VAL A 20 -40.60 64.62 -50.72
CA VAL A 20 -39.66 63.61 -51.22
C VAL A 20 -39.28 62.69 -50.06
N GLY A 21 -39.97 61.56 -49.92
CA GLY A 21 -39.71 60.58 -48.87
C GLY A 21 -40.00 59.16 -49.32
N TRP A 22 -39.33 58.20 -48.69
CA TRP A 22 -39.43 56.78 -49.02
C TRP A 22 -40.47 56.13 -48.10
N PRO A 23 -41.52 55.47 -48.62
CA PRO A 23 -42.47 54.76 -47.78
C PRO A 23 -41.77 53.57 -47.11
N TYR A 24 -41.97 53.38 -45.81
CA TYR A 24 -41.58 52.17 -45.10
C TYR A 24 -42.69 51.73 -44.15
N SER A 25 -42.77 50.43 -43.90
CA SER A 25 -43.75 49.84 -42.98
C SER A 25 -43.05 49.39 -41.72
N TYR A 26 -43.56 49.81 -40.56
CA TYR A 26 -43.08 49.35 -39.26
C TYR A 26 -44.26 49.17 -38.31
N ALA A 27 -44.22 48.08 -37.53
CA ALA A 27 -45.31 47.69 -36.63
C ALA A 27 -46.71 47.66 -37.29
N GLY A 28 -46.79 47.43 -38.61
CA GLY A 28 -48.04 47.41 -39.37
C GLY A 28 -48.58 48.80 -39.78
N GLN A 29 -47.87 49.88 -39.49
CA GLN A 29 -48.19 51.24 -39.95
C GLN A 29 -47.26 51.66 -41.11
N GLN A 30 -47.81 52.41 -42.06
CA GLN A 30 -47.04 52.99 -43.17
C GLN A 30 -46.57 54.39 -42.77
N HIS A 31 -45.28 54.62 -42.91
CA HIS A 31 -44.63 55.87 -42.58
C HIS A 31 -43.81 56.36 -43.76
N THR A 32 -43.49 57.65 -43.80
CA THR A 32 -42.63 58.23 -44.84
C THR A 32 -41.31 58.66 -44.21
N MET A 33 -40.22 58.03 -44.63
CA MET A 33 -38.87 58.40 -44.20
C MET A 33 -38.44 59.68 -44.91
N THR A 34 -38.28 60.78 -44.17
CA THR A 34 -37.69 62.01 -44.70
C THR A 34 -36.16 61.89 -44.74
N LYS A 35 -35.51 62.76 -45.52
CA LYS A 35 -34.06 62.82 -45.58
C LYS A 35 -33.43 63.11 -44.22
N GLU A 36 -33.98 64.07 -43.46
CA GLU A 36 -33.42 64.41 -42.14
C GLU A 36 -33.52 63.24 -41.15
N ASN A 37 -34.60 62.45 -41.21
CA ASN A 37 -34.76 61.23 -40.41
C ASN A 37 -33.70 60.18 -40.77
N SER A 38 -33.51 59.94 -42.07
CA SER A 38 -32.52 58.97 -42.54
C SER A 38 -31.10 59.39 -42.19
N ASP A 39 -30.77 60.68 -42.33
CA ASP A 39 -29.45 61.22 -41.98
C ASP A 39 -29.18 61.12 -40.47
N TYR A 40 -30.21 61.36 -39.63
CA TYR A 40 -30.10 61.20 -38.19
C TYR A 40 -29.84 59.75 -37.77
N HIS A 41 -30.62 58.80 -38.32
CA HIS A 41 -30.40 57.37 -38.07
C HIS A 41 -29.00 56.94 -38.54
N ALA A 42 -28.61 57.31 -39.77
CA ALA A 42 -27.30 56.99 -40.32
C ALA A 42 -26.16 57.55 -39.44
N LYS A 43 -26.29 58.76 -38.93
CA LYS A 43 -25.32 59.37 -38.00
C LYS A 43 -25.21 58.60 -36.68
N ALA A 44 -26.34 58.20 -36.10
CA ALA A 44 -26.36 57.43 -34.85
C ALA A 44 -25.70 56.04 -35.05
N ILE A 45 -26.02 55.34 -36.14
CA ILE A 45 -25.38 54.07 -36.49
C ILE A 45 -23.88 54.25 -36.75
N ALA A 46 -23.48 55.30 -37.45
CA ALA A 46 -22.08 55.60 -37.70
C ALA A 46 -21.30 55.86 -36.40
N ASP A 47 -21.82 56.66 -35.47
CA ASP A 47 -21.15 56.95 -34.19
C ASP A 47 -20.99 55.68 -33.33
N VAL A 48 -22.01 54.82 -33.30
CA VAL A 48 -21.93 53.52 -32.62
C VAL A 48 -20.87 52.64 -33.26
N ARG A 49 -20.83 52.56 -34.59
CA ARG A 49 -19.82 51.80 -35.34
C ARG A 49 -18.41 52.30 -35.09
N THR A 50 -18.22 53.61 -35.08
CA THR A 50 -16.91 54.22 -34.83
C THR A 50 -16.41 53.95 -33.41
N ARG A 51 -17.30 53.99 -32.40
CA ARG A 51 -16.89 53.83 -30.99
C ARG A 51 -16.79 52.40 -30.52
N TYR A 52 -17.68 51.52 -31.00
CA TYR A 52 -17.87 50.17 -30.45
C TYR A 52 -17.78 49.07 -31.50
N GLY A 53 -17.53 49.41 -32.77
CA GLY A 53 -17.58 48.47 -33.89
C GLY A 53 -19.01 48.21 -34.37
N ASP A 54 -19.16 47.42 -35.43
CA ASP A 54 -20.48 47.08 -35.97
C ASP A 54 -21.26 46.17 -35.01
N PRO A 55 -22.41 46.59 -34.45
CA PRO A 55 -23.15 45.78 -33.47
C PRO A 55 -23.55 44.40 -33.98
N ASN A 56 -23.76 44.28 -35.30
CA ASN A 56 -24.12 43.02 -35.95
C ASN A 56 -22.95 42.02 -35.98
N ALA A 57 -21.71 42.50 -36.15
CA ALA A 57 -20.50 41.70 -36.17
C ALA A 57 -19.75 41.63 -34.82
N GLN A 58 -20.15 42.45 -33.84
CA GLN A 58 -19.51 42.50 -32.53
C GLN A 58 -19.94 41.33 -31.63
N ASP A 59 -18.98 40.70 -30.96
CA ASP A 59 -19.20 39.61 -30.01
C ASP A 59 -18.87 39.98 -28.56
N ASP A 60 -18.10 41.06 -28.35
CA ASP A 60 -17.75 41.57 -27.02
C ASP A 60 -19.01 42.13 -26.30
N ALA A 61 -19.42 41.44 -25.22
CA ALA A 61 -20.61 41.79 -24.45
C ALA A 61 -20.57 43.22 -23.88
N ALA A 62 -19.38 43.70 -23.48
CA ALA A 62 -19.22 45.04 -22.92
C ALA A 62 -19.37 46.13 -24.00
N LYS A 63 -18.83 45.90 -25.20
CA LYS A 63 -19.02 46.80 -26.35
C LYS A 63 -20.47 46.81 -26.83
N LEU A 64 -21.12 45.64 -26.91
CA LEU A 64 -22.54 45.54 -27.24
C LEU A 64 -23.43 46.27 -26.22
N LYS A 65 -23.13 46.15 -24.93
CA LYS A 65 -23.85 46.87 -23.87
C LYS A 65 -23.71 48.39 -24.02
N ARG A 66 -22.49 48.89 -24.25
CA ARG A 66 -22.25 50.34 -24.48
C ARG A 66 -22.87 50.84 -25.78
N ALA A 67 -22.88 50.03 -26.83
CA ALA A 67 -23.56 50.32 -28.09
C ALA A 67 -25.08 50.43 -27.90
N CYS A 68 -25.68 49.48 -27.19
CA CYS A 68 -27.09 49.50 -26.76
C CYS A 68 -27.43 50.80 -25.99
N GLU A 69 -26.63 51.16 -24.98
CA GLU A 69 -26.83 52.40 -24.21
C GLU A 69 -26.73 53.66 -25.08
N LEU A 70 -25.79 53.69 -26.04
CA LEU A 70 -25.64 54.82 -26.96
C LEU A 70 -26.82 54.93 -27.93
N LEU A 71 -27.28 53.82 -28.50
CA LEU A 71 -28.48 53.79 -29.36
C LEU A 71 -29.73 54.23 -28.61
N GLN A 72 -29.92 53.77 -27.36
CA GLN A 72 -31.03 54.24 -26.50
C GLN A 72 -30.97 55.75 -26.25
N ARG A 73 -29.77 56.32 -26.06
CA ARG A 73 -29.60 57.78 -25.92
C ARG A 73 -29.95 58.53 -27.20
N TYR A 74 -29.59 57.99 -28.37
CA TYR A 74 -29.98 58.58 -29.66
C TYR A 74 -31.50 58.49 -29.88
N ALA A 75 -32.11 57.34 -29.58
CA ALA A 75 -33.56 57.17 -29.68
C ALA A 75 -34.32 58.13 -28.74
N ALA A 76 -33.85 58.32 -27.50
CA ALA A 76 -34.44 59.23 -26.54
C ALA A 76 -34.29 60.72 -26.89
N LYS A 77 -33.24 61.07 -27.66
CA LYS A 77 -32.96 62.44 -28.12
C LYS A 77 -33.46 62.71 -29.54
N ALA A 78 -34.14 61.75 -30.17
CA ALA A 78 -34.74 61.96 -31.47
C ALA A 78 -35.78 63.10 -31.37
N PRO A 79 -35.76 64.09 -32.29
CA PRO A 79 -36.69 65.22 -32.25
C PRO A 79 -38.16 64.79 -32.29
N ASP A 80 -39.05 65.61 -31.72
CA ASP A 80 -40.43 65.31 -31.34
C ASP A 80 -41.34 64.75 -32.48
N PRO A 81 -42.44 64.04 -32.12
CA PRO A 81 -43.21 63.15 -33.01
C PRO A 81 -44.08 63.83 -34.08
N GLY A 82 -43.96 65.15 -34.28
CA GLY A 82 -44.71 65.85 -35.34
C GLY A 82 -44.26 65.50 -36.77
N SER A 83 -42.99 65.10 -36.96
CA SER A 83 -42.43 64.78 -38.28
C SER A 83 -41.26 63.76 -38.27
N PHE A 84 -40.84 63.25 -37.10
CA PHE A 84 -39.61 62.43 -36.95
C PHE A 84 -39.81 61.05 -36.28
N THR A 85 -41.05 60.55 -36.21
CA THR A 85 -41.37 59.21 -35.68
C THR A 85 -40.54 58.06 -36.28
N PRO A 86 -40.19 58.09 -37.58
CA PRO A 86 -39.44 56.98 -38.20
C PRO A 86 -38.04 56.69 -37.68
N ALA A 87 -37.24 57.74 -37.45
CA ALA A 87 -35.86 57.55 -37.02
C ALA A 87 -35.79 57.01 -35.59
N ARG A 88 -36.71 57.46 -34.72
CA ARG A 88 -36.80 56.98 -33.34
C ARG A 88 -37.16 55.50 -33.28
N GLU A 89 -38.14 55.07 -34.05
CA GLU A 89 -38.59 53.67 -34.06
C GLU A 89 -37.50 52.71 -34.58
N LEU A 90 -36.78 53.10 -35.63
CA LEU A 90 -35.64 52.32 -36.13
C LEU A 90 -34.51 52.25 -35.10
N LEU A 91 -34.18 53.36 -34.44
CA LEU A 91 -33.17 53.36 -33.38
C LEU A 91 -33.60 52.56 -32.16
N ASP A 92 -34.89 52.59 -31.80
CA ASP A 92 -35.45 51.76 -30.72
C ASP A 92 -35.41 50.27 -31.07
N HIS A 93 -35.65 49.91 -32.33
CA HIS A 93 -35.49 48.55 -32.82
C HIS A 93 -34.04 48.09 -32.76
N ASP A 94 -33.12 48.89 -33.29
CA ASP A 94 -31.68 48.59 -33.30
C ASP A 94 -31.10 48.53 -31.88
N ALA A 95 -31.56 49.43 -31.00
CA ALA A 95 -31.25 49.40 -29.58
C ALA A 95 -31.72 48.09 -28.96
N ARG A 96 -33.00 47.71 -29.11
CA ARG A 96 -33.54 46.46 -28.54
C ARG A 96 -32.77 45.24 -29.02
N ALA A 97 -32.53 45.12 -30.33
CA ALA A 97 -31.77 44.01 -30.91
C ALA A 97 -30.34 43.94 -30.34
N THR A 98 -29.65 45.09 -30.26
CA THR A 98 -28.29 45.17 -29.70
C THR A 98 -28.27 44.83 -28.20
N CYS A 99 -29.23 45.34 -27.44
CA CYS A 99 -29.34 45.07 -26.00
C CYS A 99 -29.64 43.59 -25.72
N GLU A 100 -30.51 42.96 -26.52
CA GLU A 100 -30.81 41.53 -26.39
C GLU A 100 -29.57 40.69 -26.71
N LYS A 101 -28.85 41.02 -27.79
CA LYS A 101 -27.58 40.38 -28.14
C LYS A 101 -26.56 40.51 -27.00
N ALA A 102 -26.42 41.71 -26.42
CA ALA A 102 -25.54 41.96 -25.28
C ALA A 102 -25.90 41.08 -24.06
N ARG A 103 -27.19 40.98 -23.73
CA ARG A 103 -27.68 40.13 -22.63
C ARG A 103 -27.41 38.65 -22.89
N ARG A 104 -27.64 38.16 -24.12
CA ARG A 104 -27.35 36.76 -24.47
C ARG A 104 -25.86 36.45 -24.31
N ARG A 105 -24.97 37.32 -24.81
CA ARG A 105 -23.52 37.17 -24.65
C ARG A 105 -23.07 37.20 -23.18
N ASP A 106 -23.55 38.15 -22.39
CA ASP A 106 -23.25 38.21 -20.94
C ASP A 106 -23.73 36.95 -20.19
N HIS A 107 -24.90 36.40 -20.55
CA HIS A 107 -25.38 35.13 -20.01
C HIS A 107 -24.52 33.94 -20.43
N GLU A 108 -24.10 33.86 -21.69
CA GLU A 108 -23.21 32.81 -22.20
C GLU A 108 -21.85 32.85 -21.50
N GLU A 109 -21.23 34.03 -21.39
CA GLU A 109 -19.95 34.21 -20.68
C GLU A 109 -20.05 33.82 -19.20
N LYS A 110 -21.13 34.22 -18.52
CA LYS A 110 -21.37 33.82 -17.12
C LYS A 110 -21.58 32.32 -16.97
N ALA A 111 -22.32 31.70 -17.89
CA ALA A 111 -22.55 30.26 -17.87
C ALA A 111 -21.25 29.48 -18.13
N GLN A 112 -20.42 29.94 -19.07
CA GLN A 112 -19.10 29.36 -19.34
C GLN A 112 -18.19 29.49 -18.11
N ALA A 113 -18.07 30.69 -17.53
CA ALA A 113 -17.26 30.92 -16.34
C ALA A 113 -17.75 30.08 -15.13
N ALA A 114 -19.06 29.89 -14.98
CA ALA A 114 -19.61 29.03 -13.93
C ALA A 114 -19.26 27.55 -14.18
N ASN A 115 -19.37 27.08 -15.43
CA ASN A 115 -19.00 25.72 -15.80
C ASN A 115 -17.50 25.46 -15.59
N GLU A 116 -16.63 26.38 -15.98
CA GLU A 116 -15.18 26.29 -15.75
C GLU A 116 -14.84 26.21 -14.26
N ARG A 117 -15.49 27.02 -13.42
CA ARG A 117 -15.32 26.96 -11.96
C ARG A 117 -15.75 25.61 -11.40
N TRP A 118 -16.91 25.10 -11.83
CA TRP A 118 -17.41 23.80 -11.40
C TRP A 118 -16.46 22.66 -11.82
N GLN A 119 -15.92 22.72 -13.03
CA GLN A 119 -14.92 21.75 -13.50
C GLN A 119 -13.63 21.81 -12.68
N ALA A 120 -13.12 23.02 -12.41
CA ALA A 120 -11.93 23.21 -11.60
C ALA A 120 -12.11 22.69 -10.17
N GLU A 121 -13.27 22.95 -9.54
CA GLU A 121 -13.61 22.43 -8.22
C GLU A 121 -13.69 20.89 -8.22
N ALA A 122 -14.38 20.30 -9.21
CA ALA A 122 -14.45 18.85 -9.36
C ALA A 122 -13.08 18.20 -9.59
N GLU A 123 -12.18 18.86 -10.32
CA GLU A 123 -10.79 18.40 -10.49
C GLU A 123 -9.99 18.47 -9.18
N GLN A 124 -10.13 19.57 -8.42
CA GLN A 124 -9.50 19.70 -7.11
C GLN A 124 -9.99 18.62 -6.13
N GLU A 125 -11.29 18.33 -6.10
CA GLU A 125 -11.86 17.26 -5.28
C GLU A 125 -11.30 15.88 -5.68
N ARG A 126 -11.19 15.59 -6.98
CA ARG A 126 -10.59 14.35 -7.48
C ARG A 126 -9.11 14.25 -7.09
N GLN A 127 -8.35 15.34 -7.16
CA GLN A 127 -6.95 15.37 -6.74
C GLN A 127 -6.83 15.13 -5.22
N ALA A 128 -7.66 15.80 -4.42
CA ALA A 128 -7.69 15.61 -2.98
C ALA A 128 -8.05 14.16 -2.59
N ALA A 129 -9.00 13.54 -3.31
CA ALA A 129 -9.34 12.14 -3.13
C ALA A 129 -8.18 11.19 -3.45
N ARG A 130 -7.44 11.44 -4.54
CA ARG A 130 -6.23 10.65 -4.89
C ARG A 130 -5.15 10.75 -3.82
N VAL A 131 -4.84 11.96 -3.35
CA VAL A 131 -3.85 12.18 -2.29
C VAL A 131 -4.25 11.48 -1.00
N LYS A 132 -5.54 11.53 -0.64
CA LYS A 132 -6.07 10.84 0.55
C LYS A 132 -5.95 9.31 0.43
N GLU A 133 -6.20 8.76 -0.75
CA GLU A 133 -6.09 7.33 -0.98
C GLU A 133 -4.63 6.86 -0.98
N GLU A 134 -3.72 7.60 -1.61
CA GLU A 134 -2.27 7.34 -1.54
C GLU A 134 -1.76 7.38 -0.10
N ALA A 135 -2.23 8.34 0.71
CA ALA A 135 -1.86 8.42 2.12
C ALA A 135 -2.33 7.18 2.91
N ARG A 136 -3.54 6.68 2.63
CA ARG A 136 -4.05 5.43 3.23
C ARG A 136 -3.24 4.21 2.82
N GLN A 137 -2.87 4.13 1.55
CA GLN A 137 -2.04 3.04 1.04
C GLN A 137 -0.67 3.02 1.71
N ARG A 138 0.01 4.18 1.79
CA ARG A 138 1.28 4.32 2.51
C ARG A 138 1.16 3.93 3.98
N GLN A 139 0.09 4.33 4.65
CA GLN A 139 -0.14 3.96 6.05
C GLN A 139 -0.34 2.44 6.21
N HIS A 140 -1.08 1.80 5.31
CA HIS A 140 -1.29 0.36 5.33
C HIS A 140 0.01 -0.41 5.03
N GLU A 141 0.83 0.07 4.09
CA GLU A 141 2.16 -0.49 3.82
C GLU A 141 3.10 -0.36 5.01
N ALA A 142 3.14 0.80 5.67
CA ALA A 142 3.93 1.01 6.87
C ALA A 142 3.54 0.04 7.99
N ARG A 143 2.23 -0.16 8.22
CA ARG A 143 1.73 -1.15 9.20
C ARG A 143 2.14 -2.57 8.84
N ARG A 144 2.03 -2.96 7.57
CA ARG A 144 2.46 -4.31 7.12
C ARG A 144 3.96 -4.53 7.36
N GLN A 145 4.79 -3.54 7.08
CA GLN A 145 6.23 -3.60 7.33
C GLN A 145 6.54 -3.69 8.83
N GLU A 146 5.81 -2.93 9.65
CA GLU A 146 5.95 -3.01 11.11
C GLU A 146 5.54 -4.38 11.66
N ASP A 147 4.40 -4.92 11.23
CA ASP A 147 3.92 -6.25 11.59
C ASP A 147 4.92 -7.35 11.18
N GLU A 148 5.49 -7.24 9.98
CA GLU A 148 6.52 -8.16 9.50
C GLU A 148 7.79 -8.07 10.35
N ARG A 149 8.25 -6.85 10.65
CA ARG A 149 9.40 -6.64 11.53
C ARG A 149 9.18 -7.23 12.91
N GLN A 150 8.01 -6.99 13.52
CA GLN A 150 7.66 -7.57 14.81
C GLN A 150 7.63 -9.10 14.76
N ARG A 151 7.05 -9.70 13.72
CA ARG A 151 7.04 -11.15 13.51
C ARG A 151 8.45 -11.73 13.41
N LEU A 152 9.34 -11.07 12.65
CA LEU A 152 10.73 -11.48 12.52
C LEU A 152 11.49 -11.34 13.85
N THR A 153 11.28 -10.26 14.60
CA THR A 153 11.88 -10.06 15.92
C THR A 153 11.43 -11.12 16.93
N SER A 154 10.12 -11.39 17.04
CA SER A 154 9.62 -12.45 17.94
C SER A 154 10.04 -13.86 17.51
N ALA A 155 10.24 -14.08 16.20
CA ALA A 155 10.82 -15.33 15.72
C ALA A 155 12.30 -15.44 16.09
N LEU A 156 13.06 -14.33 15.99
CA LEU A 156 14.47 -14.28 16.36
C LEU A 156 14.63 -14.54 17.85
N GLU A 157 13.85 -13.88 18.72
CA GLU A 157 13.90 -14.09 20.17
C GLU A 157 13.67 -15.56 20.55
N ARG A 158 12.66 -16.21 19.95
CA ARG A 158 12.38 -17.62 20.21
C ARG A 158 13.53 -18.52 19.75
N ALA A 159 14.05 -18.29 18.54
CA ALA A 159 15.16 -19.08 18.00
C ALA A 159 16.45 -18.85 18.81
N SER A 160 16.71 -17.62 19.25
CA SER A 160 17.86 -17.25 20.08
C SER A 160 17.82 -17.94 21.45
N ARG A 161 16.66 -17.97 22.12
CA ARG A 161 16.52 -18.73 23.37
C ARG A 161 16.84 -20.21 23.20
N THR A 162 16.37 -20.83 22.11
CA THR A 162 16.70 -22.23 21.82
C THR A 162 18.19 -22.39 21.54
N ALA A 163 18.81 -21.49 20.79
CA ALA A 163 20.24 -21.51 20.52
C ALA A 163 21.07 -21.35 21.80
N GLU A 164 20.68 -20.45 22.71
CA GLU A 164 21.34 -20.27 24.01
C GLU A 164 21.27 -21.54 24.87
N ILE A 165 20.14 -22.24 24.89
CA ILE A 165 20.02 -23.53 25.60
C ILE A 165 20.94 -24.58 24.95
N CYS A 166 21.01 -24.60 23.61
CA CYS A 166 21.92 -25.48 22.89
C CYS A 166 23.38 -25.17 23.25
N ASP A 167 23.79 -23.91 23.25
CA ASP A 167 25.16 -23.48 23.59
C ASP A 167 25.50 -23.85 25.04
N ALA A 168 24.59 -23.58 25.99
CA ALA A 168 24.75 -23.93 27.40
C ALA A 168 24.88 -25.45 27.65
N THR A 169 24.28 -26.26 26.78
CA THR A 169 24.32 -27.74 26.89
C THR A 169 25.36 -28.38 25.96
N GLU A 170 26.19 -27.62 25.27
CA GLU A 170 27.12 -28.13 24.25
C GLU A 170 28.06 -29.22 24.78
N ALA A 171 28.63 -29.02 25.97
CA ALA A 171 29.51 -30.01 26.60
C ALA A 171 28.77 -31.32 26.96
N ALA A 172 27.52 -31.22 27.44
CA ALA A 172 26.72 -32.41 27.73
C ALA A 172 26.31 -33.14 26.45
N ARG A 173 26.02 -32.39 25.37
CA ARG A 173 25.67 -32.93 24.05
C ARG A 173 26.86 -33.63 23.39
N SER A 174 28.07 -33.06 23.49
CA SER A 174 29.30 -33.68 22.98
C SER A 174 29.66 -34.96 23.75
N ALA A 175 29.52 -34.96 25.08
CA ALA A 175 29.70 -36.14 25.92
C ALA A 175 28.72 -37.26 25.53
N ARG A 176 27.43 -36.95 25.36
CA ARG A 176 26.43 -37.92 24.89
C ARG A 176 26.77 -38.50 23.52
N LYS A 177 27.19 -37.67 22.56
CA LYS A 177 27.61 -38.15 21.23
C LYS A 177 28.81 -39.11 21.32
N ARG A 178 29.80 -38.79 22.16
CA ARG A 178 30.94 -39.68 22.42
C ARG A 178 30.48 -41.01 23.01
N ARG A 179 29.61 -40.98 24.03
CA ARG A 179 29.06 -42.18 24.68
C ARG A 179 28.27 -43.05 23.71
N GLN A 180 27.46 -42.44 22.83
CA GLN A 180 26.77 -43.17 21.77
C GLN A 180 27.75 -43.82 20.79
N ALA A 181 28.78 -43.10 20.35
CA ALA A 181 29.81 -43.67 19.48
C ALA A 181 30.58 -44.83 20.14
N ILE A 182 30.78 -44.76 21.47
CA ILE A 182 31.35 -45.87 22.24
C ILE A 182 30.39 -47.07 22.22
N LEU A 183 29.08 -46.87 22.49
CA LEU A 183 28.08 -47.94 22.46
C LEU A 183 28.00 -48.63 21.09
N ASP A 184 28.10 -47.86 20.00
CA ASP A 184 28.09 -48.38 18.64
C ASP A 184 29.32 -49.28 18.33
N GLN A 185 30.42 -49.10 19.07
CA GLN A 185 31.63 -49.93 18.98
C GLN A 185 31.55 -51.24 19.80
N SER A 186 30.40 -51.58 20.38
CA SER A 186 30.21 -52.79 21.19
C SER A 186 31.18 -52.89 22.38
N PRO A 187 31.11 -51.94 23.34
CA PRO A 187 32.08 -51.83 24.43
C PRO A 187 32.10 -53.07 25.33
N GLY A 188 31.00 -53.82 25.44
CA GLY A 188 30.94 -55.08 26.18
C GLY A 188 31.89 -56.15 25.61
N ALA A 189 32.07 -56.19 24.29
CA ALA A 189 33.02 -57.11 23.66
C ALA A 189 34.48 -56.70 23.96
N LEU A 190 34.76 -55.39 23.96
CA LEU A 190 36.06 -54.86 24.35
C LEU A 190 36.39 -55.17 25.82
N VAL A 191 35.43 -54.98 26.73
CA VAL A 191 35.56 -55.33 28.15
C VAL A 191 35.82 -56.82 28.34
N ARG A 192 35.07 -57.70 27.65
CA ARG A 192 35.32 -59.16 27.69
C ARG A 192 36.73 -59.55 27.22
N LYS A 193 37.26 -58.82 26.24
CA LYS A 193 38.58 -59.12 25.64
C LYS A 193 39.75 -58.57 26.45
N GLN A 194 39.60 -57.38 27.03
CA GLN A 194 40.71 -56.63 27.64
C GLN A 194 40.71 -56.67 29.17
N CYS A 195 39.62 -57.11 29.80
CA CYS A 195 39.48 -57.14 31.25
C CYS A 195 39.35 -58.56 31.79
N THR A 196 39.80 -58.78 33.02
CA THR A 196 39.73 -60.09 33.67
C THR A 196 38.38 -60.24 34.40
N PRO A 197 37.58 -61.29 34.14
CA PRO A 197 36.31 -61.49 34.82
C PRO A 197 36.52 -61.82 36.29
N ARG A 198 35.66 -61.28 37.14
CA ARG A 198 35.57 -61.60 38.57
C ARG A 198 34.29 -62.40 38.78
N MET A 199 34.44 -63.65 39.20
CA MET A 199 33.28 -64.52 39.47
C MET A 199 32.59 -64.12 40.77
N GLU A 200 31.27 -64.27 40.80
CA GLU A 200 30.50 -64.21 42.05
C GLU A 200 31.02 -65.29 43.00
N THR A 201 31.11 -65.00 44.30
CA THR A 201 31.48 -66.01 45.30
C THR A 201 30.27 -66.33 46.14
N ARG A 202 29.88 -67.61 46.18
CA ARG A 202 28.77 -68.07 47.02
C ARG A 202 29.31 -68.85 48.20
N THR A 203 28.83 -68.53 49.40
CA THR A 203 29.11 -69.33 50.59
C THR A 203 28.23 -70.56 50.59
N VAL A 204 28.85 -71.73 50.46
CA VAL A 204 28.18 -73.03 50.54
C VAL A 204 28.47 -73.64 51.91
N LYS A 205 27.42 -74.13 52.58
CA LYS A 205 27.58 -74.95 53.78
C LYS A 205 28.07 -76.33 53.35
N ALA A 206 29.24 -76.72 53.83
CA ALA A 206 29.85 -78.01 53.57
C ALA A 206 30.12 -78.72 54.91
N GLU A 207 30.36 -80.02 54.84
CA GLU A 207 30.80 -80.80 55.98
C GLU A 207 32.34 -80.85 55.99
N CYS A 208 32.96 -80.35 57.06
CA CYS A 208 34.41 -80.41 57.26
C CYS A 208 34.71 -81.39 58.38
N LYS A 209 35.77 -82.19 58.20
CA LYS A 209 36.35 -82.97 59.29
C LYS A 209 37.29 -82.09 60.10
N ASP A 210 37.10 -82.05 61.41
CA ASP A 210 38.05 -81.42 62.32
C ASP A 210 39.29 -82.33 62.53
N ALA A 211 40.30 -81.81 63.23
CA ALA A 211 41.55 -82.54 63.49
C ALA A 211 41.35 -83.85 64.29
N ASN A 212 40.18 -84.04 64.90
CA ASN A 212 39.81 -85.23 65.65
C ASN A 212 38.91 -86.19 64.84
N GLY A 213 38.65 -85.88 63.56
CA GLY A 213 37.87 -86.72 62.65
C GLY A 213 36.36 -86.51 62.72
N PHE A 214 35.84 -85.56 63.50
CA PHE A 214 34.41 -85.27 63.58
C PHE A 214 33.96 -84.39 62.43
N THR A 215 32.84 -84.78 61.81
CA THR A 215 32.20 -84.01 60.75
C THR A 215 31.38 -82.87 61.35
N ARG A 216 31.75 -81.62 61.06
CA ARG A 216 31.03 -80.41 61.50
C ARG A 216 30.68 -79.53 60.29
N PRO A 217 29.54 -78.80 60.33
CA PRO A 217 29.20 -77.86 59.28
C PRO A 217 30.21 -76.72 59.26
N CYS A 218 30.85 -76.51 58.11
CA CYS A 218 31.74 -75.42 57.82
C CYS A 218 31.21 -74.63 56.63
N THR A 219 31.51 -73.33 56.57
CA THR A 219 31.21 -72.50 55.39
C THR A 219 32.43 -72.46 54.50
N LYS A 220 32.30 -72.88 53.24
CA LYS A 220 33.33 -72.69 52.22
C LYS A 220 32.83 -71.71 51.18
N THR A 221 33.68 -70.75 50.82
CA THR A 221 33.42 -69.82 49.72
C THR A 221 33.81 -70.51 48.42
N VAL A 222 32.84 -70.74 47.55
CA VAL A 222 33.06 -71.34 46.22
C VAL A 222 32.80 -70.27 45.17
N ALA A 223 33.61 -70.23 44.12
CA ALA A 223 33.31 -69.41 42.95
C ALA A 223 32.02 -69.92 42.29
N GLY A 224 31.03 -69.05 42.17
CA GLY A 224 29.82 -69.27 41.38
C GLY A 224 30.11 -69.30 39.88
N SER A 225 29.12 -69.71 39.10
CA SER A 225 29.18 -69.73 37.63
C SER A 225 29.06 -68.33 37.00
N ASP A 226 28.53 -67.38 37.76
CA ASP A 226 28.08 -66.09 37.24
C ASP A 226 29.19 -65.03 37.40
N VAL A 227 29.37 -64.18 36.39
CA VAL A 227 30.36 -63.10 36.43
C VAL A 227 29.79 -61.95 37.26
N ALA A 228 30.43 -61.63 38.38
CA ALA A 228 30.05 -60.51 39.25
C ALA A 228 30.67 -59.17 38.81
N GLY A 229 31.67 -59.17 37.94
CA GLY A 229 32.27 -57.94 37.41
C GLY A 229 33.51 -58.18 36.55
N TYR A 230 34.15 -57.11 36.10
CA TYR A 230 35.41 -57.14 35.36
C TYR A 230 36.45 -56.22 36.00
N THR A 231 37.71 -56.67 36.01
CA THR A 231 38.87 -55.85 36.41
C THR A 231 39.64 -55.47 35.16
N CYS A 232 39.62 -54.20 34.80
CA CYS A 232 40.24 -53.67 33.57
C CYS A 232 41.60 -53.01 33.86
N PRO A 233 42.56 -53.09 32.93
CA PRO A 233 43.82 -52.36 33.05
C PRO A 233 43.60 -50.84 32.86
N LYS A 234 44.48 -50.02 33.47
CA LYS A 234 44.32 -48.55 33.54
C LYS A 234 44.36 -47.82 32.20
N ASN A 235 44.79 -48.49 31.13
CA ASN A 235 44.86 -47.96 29.77
C ASN A 235 43.52 -48.04 29.02
N VAL A 236 42.52 -48.75 29.55
CA VAL A 236 41.17 -48.77 28.97
C VAL A 236 40.41 -47.54 29.45
N ASP A 237 39.77 -46.85 28.51
CA ASP A 237 38.95 -45.68 28.81
C ASP A 237 37.85 -46.03 29.83
N PRO A 238 37.77 -45.34 30.98
CA PRO A 238 36.77 -45.62 32.00
C PRO A 238 35.33 -45.52 31.49
N GLU A 239 35.06 -44.67 30.49
CA GLU A 239 33.72 -44.58 29.89
C GLU A 239 33.34 -45.84 29.10
N VAL A 240 34.31 -46.40 28.36
CA VAL A 240 34.15 -47.68 27.64
C VAL A 240 33.91 -48.81 28.62
N VAL A 241 34.60 -48.83 29.76
CA VAL A 241 34.38 -49.83 30.80
C VAL A 241 32.98 -49.73 31.38
N GLN A 242 32.53 -48.54 31.79
CA GLN A 242 31.19 -48.37 32.37
C GLN A 242 30.06 -48.72 31.37
N LEU A 243 30.17 -48.25 30.12
CA LEU A 243 29.19 -48.58 29.07
C LEU A 243 29.24 -50.06 28.70
N GLY A 244 30.43 -50.67 28.70
CA GLY A 244 30.59 -52.09 28.45
C GLY A 244 30.00 -52.95 29.57
N LEU A 245 30.17 -52.57 30.84
CA LEU A 245 29.52 -53.25 31.97
C LEU A 245 28.00 -53.13 31.90
N TYR A 246 27.48 -51.95 31.53
CA TYR A 246 26.05 -51.77 31.28
C TYR A 246 25.53 -52.66 30.15
N GLN A 247 26.25 -52.76 29.02
CA GLN A 247 25.88 -53.64 27.90
C GLN A 247 25.94 -55.13 28.26
N LEU A 248 26.73 -55.50 29.27
CA LEU A 248 26.86 -56.85 29.78
C LEU A 248 25.82 -57.18 30.87
N ASP A 249 24.85 -56.29 31.11
CA ASP A 249 23.83 -56.41 32.15
C ASP A 249 24.43 -56.54 33.58
N LEU A 250 25.62 -55.98 33.79
CA LEU A 250 26.31 -55.94 35.09
C LEU A 250 26.06 -54.63 35.86
N LEU A 251 25.33 -53.68 35.25
CA LEU A 251 24.86 -52.45 35.88
C LEU A 251 23.34 -52.36 35.73
N ASP A 252 22.64 -52.19 36.85
CA ASP A 252 21.16 -52.13 36.89
C ASP A 252 20.57 -50.89 36.18
N ALA A 253 21.39 -49.86 35.98
CA ALA A 253 20.97 -48.61 35.37
C ALA A 253 22.05 -48.06 34.43
N TYR A 254 21.61 -47.25 33.48
CA TYR A 254 22.50 -46.55 32.57
C TYR A 254 23.41 -45.58 33.37
N PRO A 255 24.75 -45.66 33.22
CA PRO A 255 25.70 -44.97 34.08
C PRO A 255 25.66 -43.43 33.97
N TYR A 256 25.02 -42.89 32.92
CA TYR A 256 24.96 -41.46 32.65
C TYR A 256 23.51 -40.93 32.58
N PRO A 257 22.82 -40.83 33.72
CA PRO A 257 21.41 -40.41 33.76
C PRO A 257 21.19 -38.98 33.24
N GLU A 258 22.22 -38.13 33.21
CA GLU A 258 22.18 -36.79 32.65
C GLU A 258 21.92 -36.75 31.14
N ASP A 259 22.30 -37.80 30.39
CA ASP A 259 22.09 -37.87 28.94
C ASP A 259 20.58 -37.82 28.58
N ARG A 260 19.73 -38.32 29.49
CA ARG A 260 18.26 -38.36 29.35
C ARG A 260 17.57 -37.06 29.76
N LYS A 261 18.25 -36.16 30.49
CA LYS A 261 17.67 -34.93 31.07
C LYS A 261 17.83 -33.70 30.19
N ILE A 262 18.51 -33.80 29.05
CA ILE A 262 18.73 -32.66 28.16
C ILE A 262 17.42 -32.31 27.46
N ALA A 263 16.86 -31.14 27.79
CA ALA A 263 15.54 -30.69 27.34
C ALA A 263 15.41 -30.47 25.83
N VAL A 264 16.51 -30.10 25.15
CA VAL A 264 16.54 -29.83 23.70
C VAL A 264 17.35 -30.91 23.00
N ARG A 265 16.79 -31.49 21.94
CA ARG A 265 17.46 -32.57 21.21
C ARG A 265 18.57 -32.01 20.32
N ASP A 266 19.62 -32.80 20.08
CA ASP A 266 20.72 -32.40 19.19
C ASP A 266 20.24 -32.00 17.79
N VAL A 267 19.17 -32.64 17.33
CA VAL A 267 18.55 -32.43 16.01
C VAL A 267 17.92 -31.03 15.87
N GLU A 268 17.59 -30.37 16.98
CA GLU A 268 16.91 -29.07 16.99
C GLU A 268 17.89 -27.89 17.03
N CYS A 269 19.14 -28.14 17.45
CA CYS A 269 20.12 -27.09 17.69
C CYS A 269 20.75 -26.50 16.42
N GLU A 270 21.11 -27.34 15.44
CA GLU A 270 21.65 -26.85 14.16
C GLU A 270 20.61 -26.01 13.39
N PRO A 271 19.34 -26.45 13.26
CA PRO A 271 18.28 -25.62 12.67
C PRO A 271 18.06 -24.33 13.45
N ALA A 272 18.10 -24.34 14.79
CA ALA A 272 17.90 -23.14 15.59
C ALA A 272 19.02 -22.10 15.34
N ARG A 273 20.30 -22.52 15.35
CA ARG A 273 21.44 -21.64 15.04
C ARG A 273 21.37 -21.09 13.61
N ALA A 274 21.06 -21.93 12.63
CA ALA A 274 20.86 -21.50 11.25
C ALA A 274 19.70 -20.50 11.11
N ARG A 275 18.59 -20.73 11.82
CA ARG A 275 17.41 -19.84 11.82
C ARG A 275 17.72 -18.48 12.45
N VAL A 276 18.50 -18.43 13.53
CA VAL A 276 18.97 -17.17 14.13
C VAL A 276 19.78 -16.37 13.12
N LYS A 277 20.71 -17.02 12.40
CA LYS A 277 21.51 -16.36 11.35
C LYS A 277 20.62 -15.80 10.23
N GLU A 278 19.73 -16.61 9.69
CA GLU A 278 18.77 -16.21 8.64
C GLU A 278 17.91 -15.02 9.07
N LEU A 279 17.39 -15.03 10.30
CA LEU A 279 16.53 -13.97 10.81
C LEU A 279 17.31 -12.67 11.08
N ARG A 280 18.57 -12.74 11.53
CA ARG A 280 19.44 -11.56 11.67
C ARG A 280 19.74 -10.92 10.31
N GLU A 281 20.04 -11.73 9.30
CA GLU A 281 20.25 -11.26 7.92
C GLU A 281 18.99 -10.57 7.38
N LYS A 282 17.81 -11.17 7.57
CA LYS A 282 16.51 -10.58 7.16
C LYS A 282 16.19 -9.27 7.88
N LEU A 283 16.59 -9.13 9.14
CA LEU A 283 16.42 -7.87 9.90
C LEU A 283 17.50 -6.82 9.57
N GLY A 284 18.44 -7.12 8.68
CA GLY A 284 19.57 -6.23 8.36
C GLY A 284 20.54 -6.02 9.53
N VAL A 285 20.46 -6.87 10.56
CA VAL A 285 21.39 -6.84 11.70
C VAL A 285 22.64 -7.59 11.28
N THR A 286 23.50 -6.94 10.50
CA THR A 286 24.84 -7.43 10.25
C THR A 286 25.63 -7.31 11.56
N SER A 287 26.33 -8.38 11.94
CA SER A 287 27.07 -8.50 13.20
C SER A 287 28.35 -7.64 13.24
N ALA A 288 28.34 -6.45 12.65
CA ALA A 288 29.51 -5.60 12.44
C ALA A 288 29.89 -4.72 13.66
N THR A 289 29.37 -5.00 14.85
CA THR A 289 29.73 -4.27 16.09
C THR A 289 30.07 -5.24 17.21
N ALA A 290 31.17 -5.98 17.04
CA ALA A 290 31.82 -6.68 18.15
C ALA A 290 33.35 -6.48 18.17
N GLU A 291 33.90 -5.58 17.34
CA GLU A 291 35.32 -5.26 17.39
C GLU A 291 35.56 -3.79 17.76
N VAL A 292 36.45 -3.63 18.74
CA VAL A 292 37.14 -2.42 19.24
C VAL A 292 36.51 -1.75 20.48
N ALA A 293 36.68 -2.43 21.63
CA ALA A 293 37.66 -2.14 22.71
C ALA A 293 38.15 -0.68 22.92
N PRO A 294 38.62 -0.29 24.13
CA PRO A 294 39.07 -1.13 25.26
C PRO A 294 38.13 -1.21 26.47
#